data_AF-A0A4Q2R7M8-F1
#
_entry.id   AF-A0A4Q2R7M8-F1
#
_cell.length_a   1.000
_cell.length_b   1.000
_cell.length_c   1.000
_cell.angle_alpha   90.00
_cell.angle_beta   90.00
_cell.angle_gamma   90.00
#
_symmetry.space_group_name_H-M   'P 1'
#
loop_
_entity.id
_entity.type
_entity.pdbx_description
1 polymer ?
#
loop_
_entity_poly.entity_id
_entity_poly.type
_entity_poly.pdbx_seq_one_letter_code
_entity_poly.pdbx_strand_id
1 'polypeptide(L)'
;MGYRHRSDAGLPQRDDQEGHRRRHPRDPRQPGGDQVQKVGALTFVGEDPSDEGALGGEQLNALGAKHALVITTPIGAIPFVDARTNGFRKAFKGTSTLAEIPVSDLNSSNRIKTITETQLQKDQSIDAVFSIGSCCIAAMDQARTDLGDRGKSMHWGTIDLTAGGMQAIKNHDLDFALDAQQYAQGYYPVVMLALYVRQAVRPAAASYPTGPAVITPDNVARVQAATGSR
;
A
#
# COMPACT_ATOMS: atom_id res chain seq x y z
N MET A 1 45.13 23.54 35.34
CA MET A 1 44.00 22.63 35.67
C MET A 1 42.80 23.15 34.91
N GLY A 2 42.34 22.62 33.78
CA GLY A 2 42.24 21.22 33.38
C GLY A 2 40.86 20.70 33.77
N TYR A 3 39.86 20.82 32.88
CA TYR A 3 39.09 19.69 32.31
C TYR A 3 37.97 20.20 31.39
N ARG A 4 37.90 19.60 30.20
CA ARG A 4 36.84 19.74 29.19
C ARG A 4 35.64 18.88 29.57
N HIS A 5 34.43 19.28 29.15
CA HIS A 5 33.50 18.35 28.52
C HIS A 5 32.64 19.07 27.48
N ARG A 6 32.75 18.62 26.23
CA ARG A 6 31.76 18.83 25.17
C ARG A 6 30.56 17.91 25.44
N SER A 7 29.37 18.37 25.10
CA SER A 7 28.30 17.51 24.59
C SER A 7 27.54 18.28 23.53
N ASP A 8 27.62 17.76 22.30
CA ASP A 8 26.91 18.21 21.12
C ASP A 8 25.39 18.12 21.35
N ALA A 9 24.71 19.26 21.27
CA ALA A 9 23.26 19.30 21.14
C ALA A 9 22.90 18.96 19.70
N GLY A 10 22.47 17.72 19.49
CA GLY A 10 21.97 17.22 18.22
C GLY A 10 20.82 18.09 17.70
N LEU A 11 20.94 18.50 16.44
CA LEU A 11 19.90 19.16 15.67
C LEU A 11 18.70 18.21 15.51
N PRO A 12 17.45 18.69 15.60
CA PRO A 12 16.29 17.86 15.29
C PRO A 12 16.26 17.59 13.78
N GLN A 13 16.32 16.30 13.41
CA GLN A 13 16.03 15.83 12.07
C GLN A 13 14.59 16.21 11.74
N ARG A 14 14.41 16.98 10.67
CA ARG A 14 13.09 17.31 10.13
C ARG A 14 12.53 16.02 9.52
N ASP A 15 11.39 15.56 10.02
CA ASP A 15 10.61 14.48 9.39
C ASP A 15 10.19 14.97 8.00
N ASP A 16 10.68 14.31 6.95
CA ASP A 16 10.32 14.56 5.53
C ASP A 16 8.86 14.17 5.18
N GLN A 17 7.97 14.06 6.17
CA GLN A 17 6.54 13.82 5.96
C GLN A 17 5.76 15.09 5.55
N GLU A 18 6.40 16.25 5.55
CA GLU A 18 5.73 17.54 5.32
C GLU A 18 5.51 17.85 3.83
N GLY A 19 6.22 17.14 2.93
CA GLY A 19 6.12 17.33 1.47
C GLY A 19 4.85 16.80 0.81
N HIS A 20 4.23 15.76 1.37
CA HIS A 20 3.03 15.13 0.78
C HIS A 20 1.71 15.77 1.22
N ARG A 21 1.72 16.64 2.24
CA ARG A 21 0.50 17.29 2.77
C ARG A 21 -0.08 18.38 1.84
N ARG A 22 0.62 18.76 0.76
CA ARG A 22 0.26 19.93 -0.07
C ARG A 22 -0.44 19.62 -1.39
N ARG A 23 -1.04 18.43 -1.58
CA ARG A 23 -1.70 18.11 -2.87
C ARG A 23 -3.11 17.52 -2.86
N HIS A 24 -3.84 17.48 -1.74
CA HIS A 24 -5.28 17.24 -1.81
C HIS A 24 -6.07 18.18 -0.89
N PRO A 25 -6.70 19.24 -1.43
CA PRO A 25 -7.75 19.93 -0.69
C PRO A 25 -8.89 18.92 -0.50
N ARG A 26 -9.26 18.68 0.76
CA ARG A 26 -10.48 18.00 1.27
C ARG A 26 -11.53 17.75 0.18
N ASP A 27 -11.33 16.71 -0.63
CA ASP A 27 -12.25 16.42 -1.72
C ASP A 27 -13.32 15.47 -1.16
N PRO A 28 -14.60 15.89 -1.08
CA PRO A 28 -15.70 15.02 -0.63
C PRO A 28 -15.96 13.84 -1.60
N ARG A 29 -15.14 13.66 -2.64
CA ARG A 29 -15.27 12.62 -3.67
C ARG A 29 -14.37 11.39 -3.46
N GLN A 30 -13.84 11.15 -2.26
CA GLN A 30 -13.24 9.85 -1.95
C GLN A 30 -14.34 8.77 -1.89
N PRO A 31 -14.26 7.67 -2.66
CA PRO A 31 -15.05 6.45 -2.54
C PRO A 31 -15.15 6.01 -1.08
N GLY A 32 -16.37 5.83 -0.62
CA GLY A 32 -16.69 5.61 0.79
C GLY A 32 -17.22 6.89 1.43
N GLY A 33 -16.48 8.00 1.34
CA GLY A 33 -16.91 9.34 1.75
C GLY A 33 -18.08 9.89 0.90
N ASP A 34 -18.05 9.62 -0.40
CA ASP A 34 -19.09 9.98 -1.39
C ASP A 34 -20.42 9.25 -1.16
N GLN A 35 -20.38 8.10 -0.46
CA GLN A 35 -21.56 7.31 -0.10
C GLN A 35 -22.12 7.70 1.27
N VAL A 36 -21.35 8.35 2.14
CA VAL A 36 -21.77 8.69 3.52
C VAL A 36 -23.14 9.37 3.56
N GLN A 37 -23.35 10.34 2.67
CA GLN A 37 -24.63 11.05 2.58
C GLN A 37 -25.76 10.16 2.08
N LYS A 38 -25.48 9.25 1.13
CA LYS A 38 -26.48 8.36 0.53
C LYS A 38 -26.96 7.28 1.50
N VAL A 39 -26.07 6.79 2.36
CA VAL A 39 -26.38 5.72 3.33
C VAL A 39 -26.71 6.26 4.73
N GLY A 40 -26.65 7.58 4.94
CA GLY A 40 -26.91 8.20 6.24
C GLY A 40 -25.84 7.91 7.31
N ALA A 41 -24.62 7.56 6.90
CA ALA A 41 -23.51 7.32 7.82
C ALA A 41 -23.01 8.64 8.45
N LEU A 42 -22.31 8.53 9.58
CA LEU A 42 -21.70 9.68 10.26
C LEU A 42 -20.42 10.14 9.55
N THR A 43 -19.60 9.18 9.12
CA THR A 43 -18.37 9.39 8.37
C THR A 43 -17.93 8.05 7.76
N PHE A 44 -17.05 8.11 6.78
CA PHE A 44 -16.23 7.00 6.32
C PHE A 44 -14.85 7.04 7.01
N VAL A 45 -14.27 5.88 7.30
CA VAL A 45 -12.91 5.73 7.81
C VAL A 45 -12.20 4.69 6.94
N GLY A 46 -11.10 5.08 6.31
CA GLY A 46 -10.36 4.24 5.36
C GLY A 46 -9.94 5.01 4.12
N GLU A 47 -9.50 4.27 3.11
CA GLU A 47 -8.85 4.79 1.91
C GLU A 47 -9.74 4.66 0.67
N ASP A 48 -9.50 5.57 -0.28
CA ASP A 48 -9.95 5.38 -1.65
C ASP A 48 -9.08 4.30 -2.33
N PRO A 49 -9.65 3.16 -2.75
CA PRO A 49 -8.89 2.13 -3.47
C PRO A 49 -8.22 2.63 -4.76
N SER A 50 -8.82 3.58 -5.47
CA SER A 50 -8.21 4.21 -6.64
C SER A 50 -7.01 5.08 -6.28
N ASP A 51 -7.03 5.78 -5.14
CA ASP A 51 -5.86 6.53 -4.67
C ASP A 51 -4.73 5.58 -4.24
N GLU A 52 -5.04 4.45 -3.60
CA GLU A 52 -4.04 3.41 -3.27
C GLU A 52 -3.37 2.85 -4.52
N GLY A 53 -4.18 2.50 -5.53
CA GLY A 53 -3.67 2.05 -6.81
C GLY A 53 -2.79 3.08 -7.49
N ALA A 54 -3.26 4.33 -7.54
CA ALA A 54 -2.53 5.44 -8.15
C ALA A 54 -1.17 5.66 -7.48
N LEU A 55 -1.13 5.65 -6.15
CA LEU A 55 0.12 5.76 -5.41
C LEU A 55 1.10 4.63 -5.73
N GLY A 56 0.61 3.40 -5.91
CA GLY A 56 1.46 2.28 -6.36
C GLY A 56 2.11 2.52 -7.72
N GLY A 57 1.35 3.08 -8.67
CA GLY A 57 1.88 3.51 -9.97
C GLY A 57 2.90 4.65 -9.84
N GLU A 58 2.65 5.61 -8.95
CA GLU A 58 3.59 6.70 -8.65
C GLU A 58 4.91 6.22 -8.03
N GLN A 59 4.86 5.24 -7.12
CA GLN A 59 6.06 4.63 -6.55
C GLN A 59 6.89 3.92 -7.62
N LEU A 60 6.27 3.10 -8.48
CA LEU A 60 7.00 2.44 -9.57
C LEU A 60 7.55 3.43 -10.60
N ASN A 61 6.85 4.54 -10.87
CA ASN A 61 7.39 5.62 -11.68
C ASN A 61 8.65 6.23 -11.06
N ALA A 62 8.66 6.44 -9.73
CA ALA A 62 9.80 6.99 -9.00
C ALA A 62 11.01 6.05 -9.00
N LEU A 63 10.76 4.75 -9.02
CA LEU A 63 11.78 3.70 -9.19
C LEU A 63 12.27 3.58 -10.65
N GLY A 64 11.60 4.24 -11.59
CA GLY A 64 11.99 4.29 -12.99
C GLY A 64 11.46 3.15 -13.85
N ALA A 65 10.60 2.28 -13.30
CA ALA A 65 9.98 1.15 -14.00
C ALA A 65 9.26 1.59 -15.28
N LYS A 66 9.27 0.73 -16.30
CA LYS A 66 8.71 0.99 -17.63
C LYS A 66 7.59 0.04 -18.00
N HIS A 67 7.61 -1.19 -17.49
CA HIS A 67 6.58 -2.17 -17.74
C HIS A 67 6.26 -2.97 -16.47
N ALA A 68 5.10 -2.67 -15.89
CA ALA A 68 4.63 -3.34 -14.68
C ALA A 68 3.67 -4.49 -14.98
N LEU A 69 3.85 -5.63 -14.31
CA LEU A 69 2.84 -6.66 -14.16
C LEU A 69 2.01 -6.38 -12.91
N VAL A 70 0.71 -6.16 -13.07
CA VAL A 70 -0.22 -5.95 -11.97
C VAL A 70 -0.93 -7.26 -11.66
N ILE A 71 -0.66 -7.84 -10.49
CA ILE A 71 -1.40 -9.01 -9.97
C ILE A 71 -2.73 -8.51 -9.43
N THR A 72 -3.83 -8.96 -10.01
CA THR A 72 -5.21 -8.51 -9.75
C THR A 72 -6.20 -9.67 -9.88
N THR A 73 -7.48 -9.47 -9.57
CA THR A 73 -8.55 -10.37 -10.02
C THR A 73 -8.99 -10.03 -11.45
N PRO A 74 -9.72 -10.93 -12.16
CA PRO A 74 -10.40 -10.60 -13.40
C PRO A 74 -11.23 -9.33 -13.25
N ILE A 75 -11.12 -8.44 -14.25
CA ILE A 75 -11.85 -7.17 -14.24
C ILE A 75 -13.36 -7.40 -14.11
N GLY A 76 -13.99 -6.71 -13.17
CA GLY A 76 -15.42 -6.82 -12.88
C GLY A 76 -15.77 -7.87 -11.82
N ALA A 77 -14.81 -8.66 -11.36
CA ALA A 77 -15.06 -9.66 -10.32
C ALA A 77 -15.21 -9.04 -8.92
N ILE A 78 -14.39 -8.02 -8.60
CA ILE A 78 -14.40 -7.36 -7.30
C ILE A 78 -14.22 -5.85 -7.52
N PRO A 79 -15.29 -5.03 -7.40
CA PRO A 79 -15.24 -3.59 -7.70
C PRO A 79 -14.16 -2.81 -6.93
N PHE A 80 -13.89 -3.19 -5.68
CA PHE A 80 -12.83 -2.60 -4.86
C PHE A 80 -11.43 -2.84 -5.44
N VAL A 81 -11.18 -4.06 -5.92
CA VAL A 81 -9.92 -4.43 -6.58
C VAL A 81 -9.79 -3.75 -7.93
N ASP A 82 -10.89 -3.66 -8.69
CA ASP A 82 -10.91 -2.96 -9.97
C ASP A 82 -10.55 -1.47 -9.80
N ALA A 83 -11.01 -0.84 -8.72
CA ALA A 83 -10.68 0.54 -8.41
C ALA A 83 -9.17 0.73 -8.15
N ARG A 84 -8.52 -0.19 -7.42
CA ARG A 84 -7.05 -0.24 -7.25
C ARG A 84 -6.34 -0.40 -8.59
N THR A 85 -6.75 -1.37 -9.40
CA THR A 85 -6.14 -1.63 -10.71
C THR A 85 -6.29 -0.44 -11.65
N ASN A 86 -7.46 0.19 -11.69
CA ASN A 86 -7.72 1.37 -12.53
C ASN A 86 -6.92 2.60 -12.07
N GLY A 87 -6.83 2.82 -10.76
CA GLY A 87 -6.00 3.86 -10.16
C GLY A 87 -4.53 3.72 -10.57
N PHE A 88 -4.01 2.50 -10.45
CA PHE A 88 -2.65 2.17 -10.87
C PHE A 88 -2.42 2.50 -12.35
N ARG A 89 -3.28 1.99 -13.24
CA ARG A 89 -3.16 2.20 -14.70
C ARG A 89 -3.22 3.67 -15.08
N LYS A 90 -3.96 4.48 -14.34
CA LYS A 90 -4.08 5.91 -14.58
C LYS A 90 -2.82 6.68 -14.18
N ALA A 91 -2.14 6.26 -13.12
CA ALA A 91 -0.99 6.98 -12.56
C ALA A 91 0.37 6.48 -13.10
N PHE A 92 0.48 5.19 -13.42
CA PHE A 92 1.70 4.62 -13.99
C PHE A 92 1.96 5.18 -15.39
N LYS A 93 3.17 5.69 -15.64
CA LYS A 93 3.54 6.35 -16.91
C LYS A 93 4.06 5.36 -17.95
N GLY A 94 4.40 4.15 -17.53
CA GLY A 94 4.81 3.06 -18.42
C GLY A 94 3.63 2.21 -18.90
N THR A 95 3.94 1.01 -19.39
CA THR A 95 2.93 0.03 -19.80
C THR A 95 2.58 -0.89 -18.64
N SER A 96 1.31 -1.30 -18.53
CA SER A 96 0.90 -2.28 -17.52
C SER A 96 0.24 -3.49 -18.16
N THR A 97 0.65 -4.68 -17.76
CA THR A 97 -0.01 -5.95 -18.08
C THR A 97 -0.67 -6.52 -16.82
N LEU A 98 -1.74 -7.30 -16.96
CA LEU A 98 -2.45 -7.88 -15.81
C LEU A 98 -2.13 -9.38 -15.66
N ALA A 99 -1.82 -9.80 -14.43
CA ALA A 99 -1.93 -11.18 -13.99
C ALA A 99 -3.26 -11.35 -13.26
N GLU A 100 -4.29 -11.77 -14.00
CA GLU A 100 -5.64 -11.98 -13.46
C GLU A 100 -5.72 -13.33 -12.73
N ILE A 101 -5.79 -13.27 -11.40
CA ILE A 101 -5.94 -14.42 -10.52
C ILE A 101 -7.43 -14.71 -10.33
N PRO A 102 -7.92 -15.92 -10.70
CA PRO A 102 -9.30 -16.30 -10.40
C PRO A 102 -9.64 -16.11 -8.92
N VAL A 103 -10.84 -15.62 -8.62
CA VAL A 103 -11.24 -15.34 -7.22
C VAL A 103 -11.15 -16.59 -6.32
N SER A 104 -11.41 -17.78 -6.89
CA SER A 104 -11.27 -19.07 -6.21
C SER A 104 -9.84 -19.41 -5.79
N ASP A 105 -8.85 -18.77 -6.41
CA ASP A 105 -7.43 -19.09 -6.27
C ASP A 105 -6.69 -18.06 -5.39
N LEU A 106 -7.38 -17.02 -4.89
CA LEU A 106 -6.79 -15.95 -4.07
C LEU A 106 -6.22 -16.43 -2.72
N ASN A 107 -6.61 -17.62 -2.25
CA ASN A 107 -6.06 -18.25 -1.06
C ASN A 107 -4.90 -19.21 -1.35
N SER A 108 -4.50 -19.37 -2.61
CA SER A 108 -3.47 -20.31 -3.03
C SER A 108 -2.24 -19.59 -3.54
N SER A 109 -1.23 -19.43 -2.67
CA SER A 109 0.05 -18.81 -3.04
C SER A 109 0.70 -19.49 -4.25
N ASN A 110 0.60 -20.82 -4.36
CA ASN A 110 1.14 -21.57 -5.49
C ASN A 110 0.46 -21.17 -6.81
N ARG A 111 -0.86 -20.99 -6.82
CA ARG A 111 -1.61 -20.63 -8.03
C ARG A 111 -1.31 -19.20 -8.46
N ILE A 112 -1.28 -18.27 -7.50
CA ILE A 112 -0.89 -16.88 -7.73
C ILE A 112 0.53 -16.82 -8.32
N LYS A 113 1.47 -17.56 -7.73
CA LYS A 113 2.86 -17.64 -8.17
C LYS A 113 2.97 -18.14 -9.61
N THR A 114 2.37 -19.30 -9.92
CA THR A 114 2.42 -19.88 -11.26
C THR A 114 1.83 -18.96 -12.32
N ILE A 115 0.71 -18.28 -12.04
CA ILE A 115 0.13 -17.32 -12.98
C ILE A 115 1.07 -16.12 -13.18
N THR A 116 1.64 -15.59 -12.08
CA THR A 116 2.60 -14.49 -12.12
C THR A 116 3.83 -14.84 -12.97
N GLU A 117 4.48 -15.96 -12.68
CA GLU A 117 5.64 -16.46 -13.44
C GLU A 117 5.30 -16.70 -14.91
N THR A 118 4.11 -17.24 -15.20
CA THR A 118 3.67 -17.46 -16.59
C THR A 118 3.56 -16.15 -17.35
N GLN A 119 3.04 -15.07 -16.75
CA GLN A 119 2.99 -13.76 -17.40
C GLN A 119 4.39 -13.17 -17.59
N LEU A 120 5.26 -13.31 -16.58
CA LEU A 120 6.65 -12.86 -16.66
C LEU A 120 7.45 -13.64 -17.71
N GLN A 121 7.14 -14.92 -17.95
CA GLN A 121 7.77 -15.71 -19.01
C GLN A 121 7.31 -15.26 -20.40
N LYS A 122 6.02 -14.94 -20.56
CA LYS A 122 5.43 -14.47 -21.83
C LYS A 122 5.99 -13.12 -22.28
N ASP A 123 6.32 -12.25 -21.32
CA ASP A 123 6.86 -10.93 -21.61
C ASP A 123 8.11 -10.63 -20.79
N GLN A 124 9.25 -10.65 -21.48
CA GLN A 124 10.57 -10.39 -20.91
C GLN A 124 10.84 -8.89 -20.69
N SER A 125 9.98 -8.00 -21.21
CA SER A 125 10.12 -6.54 -21.03
C SER A 125 9.60 -6.04 -19.68
N ILE A 126 8.83 -6.87 -18.95
CA ILE A 126 8.33 -6.54 -17.62
C ILE A 126 9.51 -6.38 -16.66
N ASP A 127 9.61 -5.18 -16.06
CA ASP A 127 10.65 -4.77 -15.13
C ASP A 127 10.13 -4.47 -13.71
N ALA A 128 8.82 -4.55 -13.51
CA ALA A 128 8.20 -4.40 -12.19
C ALA A 128 7.01 -5.35 -11.99
N VAL A 129 6.77 -5.76 -10.74
CA VAL A 129 5.58 -6.50 -10.29
C VAL A 129 4.90 -5.72 -9.17
N PHE A 130 3.59 -5.52 -9.30
CA PHE A 130 2.76 -4.84 -8.31
C PHE A 130 1.54 -5.69 -7.95
N SER A 131 1.30 -5.97 -6.66
CA SER A 131 0.05 -6.61 -6.22
C SER A 131 -0.92 -5.65 -5.56
N ILE A 132 -2.20 -5.76 -5.90
CA ILE A 132 -3.27 -4.92 -5.35
C ILE A 132 -3.79 -5.38 -3.98
N GLY A 133 -3.04 -6.21 -3.25
CA GLY A 133 -3.38 -6.63 -1.89
C GLY A 133 -2.44 -7.69 -1.30
N SER A 134 -2.53 -7.83 0.02
CA SER A 134 -1.61 -8.67 0.83
C SER A 134 -1.58 -10.17 0.48
N CYS A 135 -2.64 -10.73 -0.10
CA CYS A 135 -2.71 -12.17 -0.42
C CYS A 135 -1.60 -12.64 -1.39
N CYS A 136 -1.03 -11.70 -2.16
CA CYS A 136 -0.03 -12.00 -3.17
C CYS A 136 1.42 -11.96 -2.63
N ILE A 137 1.67 -11.41 -1.44
CA ILE A 137 3.03 -11.14 -0.94
C ILE A 137 3.88 -12.41 -0.92
N ALA A 138 3.36 -13.50 -0.34
CA ALA A 138 4.09 -14.77 -0.26
C ALA A 138 4.35 -15.38 -1.66
N ALA A 139 3.41 -15.23 -2.58
CA ALA A 139 3.56 -15.71 -3.96
C ALA A 139 4.59 -14.88 -4.74
N MET A 140 4.63 -13.56 -4.52
CA MET A 140 5.61 -12.67 -5.12
C MET A 140 7.03 -12.96 -4.64
N ASP A 141 7.21 -13.18 -3.33
CA ASP A 141 8.51 -13.54 -2.74
C ASP A 141 9.06 -14.84 -3.34
N GLN A 142 8.19 -15.84 -3.50
CA GLN A 142 8.54 -17.10 -4.15
C GLN A 142 8.83 -16.91 -5.65
N ALA A 143 8.01 -16.17 -6.38
CA ALA A 143 8.22 -15.91 -7.82
C ALA A 143 9.55 -15.17 -8.06
N ARG A 144 9.86 -14.17 -7.23
CA ARG A 144 11.14 -13.45 -7.25
C ARG A 144 12.31 -14.42 -7.07
N THR A 145 12.21 -15.31 -6.08
CA THR A 145 13.22 -16.32 -5.79
C THR A 145 13.42 -17.28 -6.96
N ASP A 146 12.33 -17.82 -7.52
CA ASP A 146 12.35 -18.78 -8.63
C ASP A 146 12.91 -18.15 -9.93
N LEU A 147 12.73 -16.84 -10.12
CA LEU A 147 13.30 -16.08 -11.25
C LEU A 147 14.80 -15.73 -11.08
N GLY A 148 15.39 -16.00 -9.92
CA GLY A 148 16.81 -15.76 -9.67
C GLY A 148 17.26 -14.33 -9.94
N ASP A 149 18.31 -14.15 -10.73
CA ASP A 149 18.90 -12.83 -11.01
C ASP A 149 17.95 -11.91 -11.78
N ARG A 150 17.06 -12.46 -12.61
CA ARG A 150 16.01 -11.67 -13.26
C ARG A 150 15.07 -11.10 -12.21
N GLY A 151 14.56 -11.95 -11.32
CA GLY A 151 13.68 -11.53 -10.22
C GLY A 151 14.33 -10.44 -9.38
N LYS A 152 15.62 -10.61 -9.05
CA LYS A 152 16.45 -9.63 -8.32
C LYS A 152 16.59 -8.27 -8.99
N SER A 153 16.62 -8.23 -10.32
CA SER A 153 16.76 -7.00 -11.11
C SER A 153 15.46 -6.19 -11.28
N MET A 154 14.31 -6.78 -10.94
CA MET A 154 13.00 -6.15 -11.08
C MET A 154 12.57 -5.42 -9.81
N HIS A 155 11.65 -4.47 -9.95
CA HIS A 155 10.98 -3.82 -8.81
C HIS A 155 9.75 -4.61 -8.37
N TRP A 156 9.51 -4.67 -7.06
CA TRP A 156 8.41 -5.40 -6.45
C TRP A 156 7.69 -4.48 -5.44
N GLY A 157 6.38 -4.30 -5.60
CA GLY A 157 5.57 -3.49 -4.69
C GLY A 157 4.21 -4.10 -4.40
N THR A 158 3.59 -3.73 -3.28
CA THR A 158 2.27 -4.25 -2.91
C THR A 158 1.41 -3.20 -2.23
N ILE A 159 0.09 -3.38 -2.31
CA ILE A 159 -0.85 -2.82 -1.33
C ILE A 159 -0.95 -3.77 -0.14
N ASP A 160 -1.19 -3.20 1.04
CA ASP A 160 -1.21 -3.83 2.36
C ASP A 160 0.18 -4.26 2.87
N LEU A 161 0.28 -4.43 4.18
CA LEU A 161 1.51 -4.86 4.85
C LEU A 161 1.22 -6.09 5.72
N THR A 162 2.11 -7.09 5.64
CA THR A 162 2.09 -8.27 6.51
C THR A 162 3.43 -8.42 7.22
N ALA A 163 3.53 -9.30 8.22
CA ALA A 163 4.81 -9.60 8.85
C ALA A 163 5.85 -10.10 7.83
N GLY A 164 5.43 -10.95 6.89
CA GLY A 164 6.27 -11.39 5.77
C GLY A 164 6.67 -10.23 4.85
N GLY A 165 5.73 -9.35 4.52
CA GLY A 165 6.00 -8.14 3.72
C GLY A 165 7.01 -7.20 4.38
N MET A 166 6.89 -6.96 5.69
CA MET A 166 7.88 -6.16 6.44
C MET A 166 9.28 -6.78 6.37
N GLN A 167 9.37 -8.10 6.50
CA GLN A 167 10.65 -8.79 6.41
C GLN A 167 11.24 -8.72 4.98
N ALA A 168 10.41 -8.87 3.95
CA ALA A 168 10.82 -8.72 2.56
C ALA A 168 11.33 -7.31 2.26
N ILE A 169 10.66 -6.26 2.76
CA ILE A 169 11.14 -4.87 2.63
C ILE A 169 12.48 -4.68 3.33
N LYS A 170 12.63 -5.21 4.55
CA LYS A 170 13.89 -5.14 5.30
C LYS A 170 15.05 -5.84 4.58
N ASN A 171 14.75 -6.90 3.84
CA ASN A 171 15.73 -7.64 3.05
C ASN A 171 15.99 -7.03 1.68
N HIS A 172 15.30 -5.95 1.30
CA HIS A 172 15.30 -5.37 -0.06
C HIS A 172 14.78 -6.34 -1.14
N ASP A 173 13.92 -7.28 -0.76
CA ASP A 173 13.21 -8.17 -1.69
C ASP A 173 11.87 -7.58 -2.17
N LEU A 174 11.37 -6.56 -1.46
CA LEU A 174 10.20 -5.76 -1.81
C LEU A 174 10.57 -4.27 -1.67
N ASP A 175 10.43 -3.49 -2.74
CA ASP A 175 10.82 -2.07 -2.74
C ASP A 175 9.92 -1.23 -1.83
N PHE A 176 8.62 -1.52 -1.83
CA PHE A 176 7.66 -0.82 -1.00
C PHE A 176 6.37 -1.62 -0.73
N ALA A 177 5.67 -1.24 0.33
CA ALA A 177 4.27 -1.60 0.58
C ALA A 177 3.44 -0.36 0.90
N LEU A 178 2.17 -0.37 0.51
CA LEU A 178 1.20 0.68 0.83
C LEU A 178 0.34 0.23 2.02
N ASP A 179 0.64 0.74 3.21
CA ASP A 179 -0.05 0.39 4.44
C ASP A 179 -1.30 1.26 4.65
N ALA A 180 -2.47 0.66 4.43
CA ALA A 180 -3.78 1.27 4.65
C ALA A 180 -4.16 1.42 6.15
N GLN A 181 -3.33 0.91 7.07
CA GLN A 181 -3.55 0.96 8.51
C GLN A 181 -4.88 0.34 8.95
N GLN A 182 -5.10 -0.93 8.62
CA GLN A 182 -6.37 -1.64 8.87
C GLN A 182 -6.75 -1.64 10.37
N TYR A 183 -5.76 -1.58 11.29
CA TYR A 183 -6.04 -1.40 12.72
C TYR A 183 -6.75 -0.07 13.01
N ALA A 184 -6.32 1.03 12.39
CA ALA A 184 -6.95 2.34 12.53
C ALA A 184 -8.37 2.34 11.93
N GLN A 185 -8.57 1.65 10.80
CA GLN A 185 -9.90 1.46 10.20
C GLN A 185 -10.85 0.68 11.12
N GLY A 186 -10.35 -0.26 11.93
CA GLY A 186 -11.17 -0.94 12.93
C GLY A 186 -11.36 -0.13 14.22
N TYR A 187 -10.36 0.67 14.62
CA TYR A 187 -10.34 1.36 15.91
C TYR A 187 -11.08 2.70 15.89
N TYR A 188 -10.82 3.56 14.90
CA TYR A 188 -11.40 4.91 14.85
C TYR A 188 -12.93 4.92 14.76
N PRO A 189 -13.60 4.06 13.97
CA PRO A 189 -15.07 4.05 13.94
C PRO A 189 -15.67 3.73 15.30
N VAL A 190 -15.05 2.84 16.08
CA VAL A 190 -15.51 2.49 17.44
C VAL A 190 -15.41 3.68 18.38
N VAL A 191 -14.28 4.41 18.35
CA VAL A 191 -14.10 5.63 19.15
C VAL A 191 -15.10 6.72 18.75
N MET A 192 -15.24 6.97 17.44
CA MET A 192 -16.18 7.96 16.91
C MET A 192 -17.62 7.63 17.27
N LEU A 193 -18.02 6.36 17.17
CA LEU A 193 -19.35 5.90 17.55
C LEU A 193 -19.59 6.05 19.06
N ALA A 194 -18.60 5.71 19.89
CA ALA A 194 -18.71 5.88 21.34
C ALA A 194 -18.88 7.35 21.74
N LEU A 195 -18.13 8.26 21.11
CA LEU A 195 -18.26 9.71 21.32
C LEU A 195 -19.62 10.24 20.85
N TYR A 196 -20.12 9.77 19.71
CA TYR A 196 -21.45 10.13 19.22
C TYR A 196 -22.56 9.71 20.17
N VAL A 197 -22.55 8.44 20.60
CA VAL A 197 -23.61 7.88 21.47
C VAL A 197 -23.54 8.45 22.89
N ARG A 198 -22.35 8.63 23.46
CA ARG A 198 -22.19 9.00 24.88
C ARG A 198 -22.13 10.50 25.12
N GLN A 199 -21.70 11.28 24.12
CA GLN A 199 -21.39 12.70 24.29
C GLN A 199 -21.98 13.57 23.18
N ALA A 200 -22.77 13.01 22.26
CA ALA A 200 -23.33 13.71 21.09
C ALA A 200 -22.27 14.38 20.19
N VAL A 201 -21.01 13.93 20.27
CA VAL A 201 -19.92 14.45 19.45
C VAL A 201 -19.98 13.81 18.07
N ARG A 202 -20.12 14.63 17.03
CA ARG A 202 -20.15 14.15 15.64
C ARG A 202 -18.76 14.25 14.99
N PRO A 203 -18.37 13.29 14.13
CA PRO A 203 -17.22 13.45 13.26
C PRO A 203 -17.33 14.74 12.44
N ALA A 204 -16.24 15.47 12.31
CA ALA A 204 -16.22 16.79 11.66
C ALA A 204 -16.11 16.70 10.13
N ALA A 205 -15.61 15.58 9.61
CA ALA A 205 -15.47 15.30 8.20
C ALA A 205 -16.30 14.08 7.80
N ALA A 206 -16.68 14.01 6.52
CA ALA A 206 -17.35 12.86 5.94
C ALA A 206 -16.36 11.72 5.58
N SER A 207 -15.05 12.00 5.56
CA SER A 207 -14.00 11.01 5.34
C SER A 207 -12.85 11.25 6.31
N TYR A 208 -12.36 10.16 6.90
CA TYR A 208 -11.15 10.11 7.72
C TYR A 208 -10.19 9.09 7.11
N PRO A 209 -9.23 9.55 6.29
CA PRO A 209 -8.22 8.65 5.72
C PRO A 209 -7.28 8.14 6.81
N THR A 210 -6.94 6.87 6.71
CA THR A 210 -5.98 6.16 7.58
C THR A 210 -4.64 5.90 6.87
N GLY A 211 -4.51 6.22 5.58
CA GLY A 211 -3.35 5.95 4.75
C GLY A 211 -3.61 6.28 3.28
N PRO A 212 -2.95 5.56 2.34
CA PRO A 212 -1.87 4.61 2.60
C PRO A 212 -0.57 5.32 3.01
N ALA A 213 0.12 4.76 4.01
CA ALA A 213 1.52 5.10 4.29
C ALA A 213 2.45 4.28 3.40
N VAL A 214 3.41 4.92 2.73
CA VAL A 214 4.42 4.21 1.95
C VAL A 214 5.49 3.66 2.89
N ILE A 215 5.56 2.34 2.97
CA ILE A 215 6.55 1.62 3.77
C ILE A 215 7.69 1.19 2.86
N THR A 216 8.91 1.59 3.20
CA THR A 216 10.15 1.35 2.44
C THR A 216 11.24 0.84 3.39
N PRO A 217 12.41 0.40 2.88
CA PRO A 217 13.52 0.01 3.73
C PRO A 217 13.94 1.07 4.76
N ASP A 218 13.75 2.35 4.44
CA ASP A 218 14.12 3.48 5.31
C ASP A 218 13.25 3.60 6.56
N ASN A 219 12.00 3.12 6.52
CA ASN A 219 11.03 3.31 7.60
C ASN A 219 10.44 2.02 8.17
N VAL A 220 10.64 0.86 7.53
CA VAL A 220 10.05 -0.42 7.96
C VAL A 220 10.41 -0.80 9.40
N ALA A 221 11.62 -0.46 9.85
CA ALA A 221 12.06 -0.73 11.22
C ALA A 221 11.20 0.00 12.28
N ARG A 222 10.75 1.23 11.97
CA ARG A 222 9.85 2.00 12.86
C ARG A 222 8.49 1.34 12.97
N VAL A 223 7.95 0.83 11.86
CA VAL A 223 6.65 0.16 11.82
C VAL A 223 6.71 -1.17 12.56
N GLN A 224 7.77 -1.96 12.36
CA GLN A 224 7.93 -3.27 13.01
C GLN A 224 7.99 -3.15 14.55
N ALA A 225 8.69 -2.14 15.08
CA ALA A 225 8.75 -1.88 16.52
C ALA A 225 7.39 -1.54 17.13
N ALA A 226 6.54 -0.83 16.39
CA ALA A 226 5.19 -0.48 16.83
C ALA A 226 4.21 -1.66 16.80
N THR A 227 4.41 -2.62 15.89
CA THR A 227 3.55 -3.80 15.72
C THR A 227 3.93 -4.96 16.65
N GLY A 228 5.22 -5.14 16.97
CA GLY A 228 5.69 -6.20 17.87
C GLY A 228 5.43 -5.95 19.37
N SER A 229 4.85 -4.81 19.72
CA SER A 229 4.55 -4.41 21.11
C SER A 229 3.07 -4.56 21.49
N ARG A 230 2.26 -5.23 20.66
CA ARG A 230 0.81 -5.40 20.84
C ARG A 230 0.44 -6.86 21.09
#